data_AF-A0A9J7GX50-F1
#
_entry.id   AF-A0A9J7GX50-F1
#
_cell.length_a   1.000
_cell.length_b   1.000
_cell.length_c   1.000
_cell.angle_alpha   90.00
_cell.angle_beta   90.00
_cell.angle_gamma   90.00
#
_symmetry.space_group_name_H-M   'P 1'
#
loop_
_entity.id
_entity.type
_entity.pdbx_description
1 polymer ?
#
loop_
_entity_poly.entity_id
_entity_poly.type
_entity_poly.pdbx_seq_one_letter_code
_entity_poly.pdbx_strand_id
1 'polypeptide(L)'
;MPVLANPAATAACRRYMDRDLNRTFTFTFLSSTATPNDPYEVTRAQELNQLLGPKGTDQAFDFILDLHNTTANTGVCLISEASHSPFNLHLCHYLQLQNPGLPCRLFQYDISGRETYSVESVSKDGICLELGPQPQGVLRADLFSQMRTLVGSILDFIELFNQGMAFPAFEMDIYRTLGSVDFPRTADGDLTGTVHPQLQDHDFEPLRPGEPIFKLFSGEDVLYEGNSIVYPVFINEAAYYEKNVAFLESERIRVSVPALPGLTSSSTLVP
;
A
#
# COMPACT_ATOMS: atom_id res chain seq x y z
N MET A 1 1.96 1.51 19.17
CA MET A 1 0.93 2.45 19.65
C MET A 1 -0.23 2.43 18.65
N PRO A 2 -1.47 2.08 19.04
CA PRO A 2 -2.62 2.14 18.12
C PRO A 2 -3.08 3.59 17.93
N VAL A 3 -3.41 3.97 16.69
CA VAL A 3 -3.88 5.31 16.33
C VAL A 3 -5.06 5.20 15.36
N LEU A 4 -6.14 5.96 15.62
CA LEU A 4 -7.20 6.16 14.62
C LEU A 4 -6.82 7.34 13.73
N ALA A 5 -6.37 7.05 12.50
CA ALA A 5 -5.77 8.05 11.62
C ALA A 5 -6.76 9.15 11.20
N ASN A 6 -7.99 8.81 10.78
CA ASN A 6 -9.02 9.77 10.38
C ASN A 6 -10.30 9.64 11.23
N PRO A 7 -10.37 10.29 12.41
CA PRO A 7 -11.52 10.15 13.30
C PRO A 7 -12.85 10.63 12.69
N ALA A 8 -12.86 11.76 11.98
CA ALA A 8 -14.09 12.31 11.41
C ALA A 8 -14.65 11.44 10.27
N ALA A 9 -13.80 11.02 9.33
CA ALA A 9 -14.23 10.13 8.25
C ALA A 9 -14.67 8.76 8.78
N THR A 10 -13.98 8.24 9.82
CA THR A 10 -14.40 7.01 10.51
C THR A 10 -15.78 7.15 11.14
N ALA A 11 -16.03 8.24 11.87
CA ALA A 11 -17.33 8.49 12.48
C ALA A 11 -18.46 8.63 11.44
N ALA A 12 -18.13 9.16 10.25
CA ALA A 12 -19.06 9.28 9.13
C ALA A 12 -19.16 8.00 8.27
N CYS A 13 -18.34 6.97 8.53
CA CYS A 13 -18.17 5.78 7.69
C CYS A 13 -17.91 6.14 6.21
N ARG A 14 -16.96 7.04 5.97
CA ARG A 14 -16.54 7.50 4.63
C ARG A 14 -15.03 7.41 4.50
N ARG A 15 -14.53 7.44 3.25
CA ARG A 15 -13.09 7.41 2.97
C ARG A 15 -12.35 8.64 3.52
N TYR A 16 -12.90 9.82 3.29
CA TYR A 16 -12.40 11.10 3.78
C TYR A 16 -13.54 12.14 3.85
N MET A 17 -13.30 13.27 4.49
CA MET A 17 -14.23 14.40 4.59
C MET A 17 -14.04 15.39 3.46
N ASP A 18 -12.82 15.94 3.30
CA ASP A 18 -12.52 16.98 2.31
C ASP A 18 -11.47 16.53 1.29
N ARG A 19 -10.43 15.80 1.73
CA ARG A 19 -9.36 15.29 0.86
C ARG A 19 -8.87 13.94 1.35
N ASP A 20 -8.39 13.09 0.44
CA ASP A 20 -7.78 11.81 0.80
C ASP A 20 -6.58 11.99 1.77
N LEU A 21 -6.73 11.53 3.01
CA LEU A 21 -5.70 11.64 4.06
C LEU A 21 -4.39 10.97 3.62
N ASN A 22 -4.47 9.86 2.89
CA ASN A 22 -3.27 9.16 2.44
C ASN A 22 -2.61 9.85 1.22
N ARG A 23 -2.94 11.12 0.96
CA ARG A 23 -2.35 12.00 -0.07
C ARG A 23 -1.99 13.39 0.49
N THR A 24 -1.93 13.54 1.82
CA THR A 24 -1.71 14.84 2.50
C THR A 24 -0.44 14.92 3.35
N PHE A 25 0.48 13.96 3.23
CA PHE A 25 1.74 13.93 3.99
C PHE A 25 2.98 14.39 3.21
N THR A 26 2.79 15.21 2.18
CA THR A 26 3.91 15.93 1.57
C THR A 26 4.41 17.02 2.53
N PHE A 27 5.70 17.32 2.54
CA PHE A 27 6.29 18.47 3.22
C PHE A 27 5.53 19.76 2.89
N THR A 28 5.04 19.91 1.65
CA THR A 28 4.19 21.06 1.28
C THR A 28 2.96 21.20 2.18
N PHE A 29 2.21 20.12 2.42
CA PHE A 29 1.05 20.15 3.33
C PHE A 29 1.45 20.20 4.80
N LEU A 30 2.53 19.52 5.18
CA LEU A 30 2.96 19.43 6.57
C LEU A 30 3.60 20.71 7.10
N SER A 31 4.17 21.54 6.22
CA SER A 31 4.80 22.83 6.56
C SER A 31 3.93 24.05 6.28
N SER A 32 2.75 23.88 5.68
CA SER A 32 1.85 25.00 5.38
C SER A 32 1.30 25.64 6.66
N THR A 33 1.26 26.98 6.69
CA THR A 33 0.63 27.71 7.79
C THR A 33 -0.87 27.39 7.84
N ALA A 34 -1.33 26.90 8.99
CA ALA A 34 -2.72 26.52 9.18
C ALA A 34 -3.68 27.70 8.94
N THR A 35 -4.74 27.45 8.17
CA THR A 35 -5.82 28.40 7.92
C THR A 35 -7.19 27.80 8.29
N PRO A 36 -8.19 28.62 8.67
CA PRO A 36 -9.53 28.11 9.01
C PRO A 36 -10.27 27.41 7.86
N ASN A 37 -9.80 27.57 6.62
CA ASN A 37 -10.41 27.00 5.42
C ASN A 37 -9.63 25.80 4.88
N ASP A 38 -8.60 25.32 5.59
CA ASP A 38 -7.84 24.15 5.16
C ASP A 38 -8.75 22.91 5.12
N PRO A 39 -8.55 21.99 4.16
CA PRO A 39 -9.22 20.70 4.18
C PRO A 39 -8.97 20.00 5.52
N TYR A 40 -10.00 19.39 6.10
CA TYR A 40 -9.91 18.68 7.38
C TYR A 40 -8.71 17.71 7.43
N GLU A 41 -8.49 16.93 6.37
CA GLU A 41 -7.37 15.99 6.31
C GLU A 41 -5.98 16.65 6.27
N VAL A 42 -5.84 17.89 5.81
CA VAL A 42 -4.57 18.62 5.88
C VAL A 42 -4.26 18.99 7.33
N THR A 43 -5.24 19.53 8.06
CA THR A 43 -5.10 19.78 9.50
C THR A 43 -4.80 18.48 10.26
N ARG A 44 -5.51 17.40 9.94
CA ARG A 44 -5.28 16.09 10.56
C ARG A 44 -3.90 15.52 10.25
N ALA A 45 -3.38 15.71 9.03
CA ALA A 45 -2.03 15.29 8.67
C ALA A 45 -0.96 16.03 9.49
N GLN A 46 -1.16 17.33 9.76
CA GLN A 46 -0.26 18.11 10.62
C GLN A 46 -0.27 17.60 12.08
N GLU A 47 -1.44 17.25 12.62
CA GLU A 47 -1.55 16.62 13.95
C GLU A 47 -0.81 15.28 14.02
N LEU A 48 -1.01 14.42 13.01
CA LEU A 48 -0.34 13.13 12.92
C LEU A 48 1.17 13.30 12.75
N ASN A 49 1.63 14.30 11.99
CA ASN A 49 3.04 14.62 11.85
C ASN A 49 3.68 15.12 13.15
N GLN A 50 2.93 15.82 14.02
CA GLN A 50 3.40 16.18 15.36
C GLN A 50 3.45 14.97 16.30
N LEU A 51 2.51 14.03 16.17
CA LEU A 51 2.44 12.83 17.00
C LEU A 51 3.47 11.75 16.61
N LEU A 52 3.63 11.52 15.31
CA LEU A 52 4.36 10.38 14.75
C LEU A 52 5.67 10.80 14.07
N GLY A 53 5.81 12.07 13.72
CA GLY A 53 6.98 12.65 13.07
C GLY A 53 7.80 13.50 14.06
N PRO A 54 8.30 14.68 13.64
CA PRO A 54 8.12 15.28 12.32
C PRO A 54 8.77 14.47 11.19
N LYS A 55 8.09 14.39 10.04
CA LYS A 55 8.56 13.68 8.85
C LYS A 55 9.97 14.13 8.47
N GLY A 56 10.84 13.17 8.17
CA GLY A 56 12.22 13.44 7.75
C GLY A 56 13.16 13.88 8.86
N THR A 57 12.78 13.77 10.14
CA THR A 57 13.66 14.09 11.28
C THR A 57 13.92 12.86 12.17
N ASP A 58 14.98 12.91 12.98
CA ASP A 58 15.35 11.81 13.89
C ASP A 58 14.34 11.57 15.01
N GLN A 59 13.44 12.53 15.27
CA GLN A 59 12.37 12.42 16.26
C GLN A 59 11.18 11.58 15.78
N ALA A 60 11.06 11.34 14.47
CA ALA A 60 9.99 10.52 13.93
C ALA A 60 10.00 9.10 14.52
N PHE A 61 8.81 8.49 14.57
CA PHE A 61 8.66 7.09 14.91
C PHE A 61 9.54 6.22 14.00
N ASP A 62 10.05 5.12 14.54
CA ASP A 62 10.94 4.24 13.78
C ASP A 62 10.17 3.48 12.68
N PHE A 63 8.94 3.05 12.99
CA PHE A 63 8.11 2.28 12.06
C PHE A 63 6.62 2.59 12.23
N ILE A 64 5.91 2.82 11.11
CA ILE A 64 4.44 2.86 11.05
C ILE A 64 3.95 1.69 10.20
N LEU A 65 3.05 0.89 10.78
CA LEU A 65 2.22 -0.07 10.06
C LEU A 65 0.85 0.57 9.85
N ASP A 66 0.51 0.92 8.60
CA ASP A 66 -0.79 1.47 8.24
C ASP A 66 -1.71 0.38 7.66
N LEU A 67 -2.98 0.36 8.06
CA LEU A 67 -3.89 -0.75 7.76
C LEU A 67 -4.96 -0.32 6.75
N HIS A 68 -5.04 -1.04 5.64
CA HIS A 68 -5.95 -0.73 4.53
C HIS A 68 -6.83 -1.92 4.15
N ASN A 69 -7.96 -1.59 3.54
CA ASN A 69 -8.80 -2.54 2.82
C ASN A 69 -9.11 -2.00 1.43
N THR A 70 -9.25 -2.92 0.49
CA THR A 70 -9.60 -2.65 -0.91
C THR A 70 -10.78 -3.49 -1.35
N THR A 71 -11.57 -2.96 -2.29
CA THR A 71 -12.62 -3.72 -2.97
C THR A 71 -12.07 -4.68 -4.02
N ALA A 72 -10.82 -4.50 -4.47
CA ALA A 72 -10.13 -5.36 -5.41
C ALA A 72 -9.72 -6.71 -4.77
N ASN A 73 -9.53 -7.74 -5.59
CA ASN A 73 -9.23 -9.10 -5.12
C ASN A 73 -7.72 -9.31 -4.89
N THR A 74 -7.08 -8.38 -4.19
CA THR A 74 -5.62 -8.39 -3.98
C THR A 74 -5.14 -9.53 -3.07
N GLY A 75 -6.02 -10.05 -2.21
CA GLY A 75 -5.63 -10.94 -1.12
C GLY A 75 -4.81 -10.17 -0.08
N VAL A 76 -3.73 -10.77 0.43
CA VAL A 76 -2.79 -10.08 1.33
C VAL A 76 -1.69 -9.41 0.51
N CYS A 77 -1.62 -8.09 0.61
CA CYS A 77 -0.63 -7.27 -0.08
C CYS A 77 0.06 -6.36 0.93
N LEU A 78 1.40 -6.30 0.87
CA LEU A 78 2.19 -5.29 1.55
C LEU A 78 2.61 -4.23 0.54
N ILE A 79 2.31 -2.97 0.80
CA ILE A 79 2.68 -1.86 -0.08
C ILE A 79 3.83 -1.08 0.55
N SER A 80 4.91 -0.91 -0.20
CA SER A 80 6.10 -0.17 0.23
C SER A 80 6.44 0.93 -0.78
N GLU A 81 6.47 2.18 -0.32
CA GLU A 81 6.94 3.34 -1.10
C GLU A 81 8.47 3.45 -1.09
N ALA A 82 9.13 2.99 -0.03
CA ALA A 82 10.58 3.01 0.06
C ALA A 82 11.18 2.04 -0.97
N SER A 83 11.95 2.59 -1.91
CA SER A 83 12.68 1.76 -2.85
C SER A 83 13.73 0.95 -2.09
N HIS A 84 13.54 -0.37 -2.09
CA HIS A 84 14.48 -1.35 -1.56
C HIS A 84 14.75 -1.30 -0.05
N SER A 85 13.78 -0.96 0.82
CA SER A 85 13.93 -1.21 2.27
C SER A 85 14.13 -2.72 2.50
N PRO A 86 15.32 -3.18 2.92
CA PRO A 86 15.55 -4.60 3.18
C PRO A 86 14.66 -5.08 4.33
N PHE A 87 14.38 -4.22 5.30
CA PHE A 87 13.51 -4.52 6.44
C PHE A 87 12.09 -4.90 5.98
N ASN A 88 11.48 -4.10 5.11
CA ASN A 88 10.15 -4.40 4.56
C ASN A 88 10.11 -5.70 3.73
N LEU A 89 11.19 -5.98 2.99
CA LEU A 89 11.30 -7.22 2.22
C LEU A 89 11.45 -8.45 3.14
N HIS A 90 12.29 -8.37 4.17
CA HIS A 90 12.42 -9.40 5.21
C HIS A 90 11.10 -9.63 5.95
N LEU A 91 10.37 -8.56 6.26
CA LEU A 91 9.05 -8.65 6.87
C LEU A 91 8.07 -9.41 5.97
N CYS A 92 7.98 -9.06 4.69
CA CYS A 92 7.13 -9.78 3.75
C CYS A 92 7.50 -11.26 3.64
N HIS A 93 8.79 -11.56 3.54
CA HIS A 93 9.28 -12.93 3.49
C HIS A 93 8.96 -13.71 4.78
N TYR A 94 9.10 -13.08 5.95
CA TYR A 94 8.71 -13.67 7.22
C TYR A 94 7.22 -14.03 7.24
N LEU A 95 6.33 -13.13 6.80
CA LEU A 95 4.90 -13.42 6.73
C LEU A 95 4.58 -14.56 5.75
N GLN A 96 5.25 -14.63 4.60
CA GLN A 96 5.11 -15.75 3.65
C GLN A 96 5.47 -17.09 4.29
N LEU A 97 6.55 -17.12 5.07
CA LEU A 97 7.00 -18.34 5.77
C LEU A 97 6.05 -18.75 6.91
N GLN A 98 5.49 -17.79 7.65
CA GLN A 98 4.54 -18.06 8.73
C GLN A 98 3.17 -18.54 8.23
N ASN A 99 2.83 -18.27 6.96
CA ASN A 99 1.51 -18.57 6.40
C ASN A 99 1.60 -19.43 5.11
N PRO A 100 2.09 -20.68 5.18
CA PRO A 100 2.15 -21.55 4.00
C PRO A 100 0.78 -21.70 3.33
N GLY A 101 0.69 -21.36 2.05
CA GLY A 101 -0.54 -21.47 1.26
C GLY A 101 -1.41 -20.20 1.21
N LEU A 102 -1.07 -19.15 1.97
CA LEU A 102 -1.69 -17.83 1.84
C LEU A 102 -0.76 -16.92 1.01
N PRO A 103 -1.17 -16.48 -0.20
CA PRO A 103 -0.37 -15.52 -0.96
C PRO A 103 -0.24 -14.20 -0.20
N CYS A 104 0.99 -13.85 0.19
CA CYS A 104 1.37 -12.55 0.72
C CYS A 104 2.36 -11.91 -0.26
N ARG A 105 1.93 -10.88 -0.98
CA ARG A 105 2.72 -10.26 -2.05
C ARG A 105 3.25 -8.89 -1.60
N LEU A 106 4.43 -8.50 -2.08
CA LEU A 106 4.93 -7.15 -1.91
C LEU A 106 4.73 -6.35 -3.20
N PHE A 107 3.99 -5.25 -3.07
CA PHE A 107 3.76 -4.27 -4.12
C PHE A 107 4.63 -3.04 -3.85
N GLN A 108 5.65 -2.85 -4.68
CA GLN A 108 6.52 -1.69 -4.61
C GLN A 108 5.88 -0.54 -5.39
N TYR A 109 5.42 0.47 -4.65
CA TYR A 109 4.81 1.67 -5.18
C TYR A 109 5.80 2.82 -5.15
N ASP A 110 6.78 2.78 -6.05
CA ASP A 110 7.75 3.86 -6.23
C ASP A 110 7.36 4.66 -7.48
N ILE A 111 6.85 5.88 -7.28
CA ILE A 111 6.74 6.85 -8.36
C ILE A 111 7.96 7.75 -8.28
N SER A 112 9.03 7.33 -8.96
CA SER A 112 10.32 8.02 -8.91
C SER A 112 10.20 9.52 -9.15
N GLY A 113 10.90 10.30 -8.32
CA GLY A 113 10.93 11.76 -8.42
C GLY A 113 9.70 12.47 -7.84
N ARG A 114 8.74 11.75 -7.26
CA ARG A 114 7.64 12.35 -6.49
C ARG A 114 7.92 12.28 -5.01
N GLU A 115 7.44 13.29 -4.31
CA GLU A 115 7.42 13.33 -2.87
C GLU A 115 6.45 12.28 -2.32
N THR A 116 6.87 11.55 -1.28
CA THR A 116 6.01 10.59 -0.57
C THR A 116 4.89 11.34 0.13
N TYR A 117 3.69 10.76 0.14
CA TYR A 117 2.46 11.48 0.50
C TYR A 117 1.57 10.73 1.48
N SER A 118 1.96 9.52 1.87
CA SER A 118 1.19 8.59 2.69
C SER A 118 1.42 8.77 4.18
N VAL A 119 0.53 8.22 5.00
CA VAL A 119 0.59 8.31 6.46
C VAL A 119 1.87 7.65 6.99
N GLU A 120 2.21 6.46 6.50
CA GLU A 120 3.40 5.73 6.92
C GLU A 120 4.71 6.42 6.50
N SER A 121 4.68 7.31 5.50
CA SER A 121 5.86 8.08 5.09
C SER A 121 6.30 9.15 6.11
N VAL A 122 5.53 9.34 7.19
CA VAL A 122 5.90 10.24 8.30
C VAL A 122 6.99 9.65 9.18
N SER A 123 7.00 8.33 9.38
CA SER A 123 8.04 7.65 10.16
C SER A 123 9.33 7.47 9.36
N LYS A 124 10.38 7.00 10.04
CA LYS A 124 11.68 6.70 9.42
C LYS A 124 11.58 5.58 8.38
N ASP A 125 10.82 4.53 8.70
CA ASP A 125 10.39 3.49 7.76
C ASP A 125 8.91 3.16 8.03
N GLY A 126 8.28 2.42 7.14
CA GLY A 126 6.88 2.07 7.28
C GLY A 126 6.37 1.20 6.15
N ILE A 127 5.20 0.60 6.35
CA ILE A 127 4.56 -0.25 5.35
C ILE A 127 3.04 -0.21 5.49
N CYS A 128 2.34 -0.32 4.37
CA CYS A 128 0.90 -0.55 4.36
C CYS A 128 0.62 -2.06 4.32
N LEU A 129 -0.29 -2.53 5.18
CA LEU A 129 -0.90 -3.85 5.09
C LEU A 129 -2.30 -3.72 4.48
N GLU A 130 -2.44 -4.21 3.26
CA GLU A 130 -3.65 -4.14 2.44
C GLU A 130 -4.32 -5.52 2.34
N LEU A 131 -5.62 -5.58 2.63
CA LEU A 131 -6.42 -6.80 2.50
C LEU A 131 -7.70 -6.56 1.68
N GLY A 132 -7.87 -7.34 0.62
CA GLY A 132 -9.09 -7.37 -0.19
C GLY A 132 -9.48 -8.78 -0.64
N PRO A 133 -10.71 -8.98 -1.15
CA PRO A 133 -11.71 -7.93 -1.41
C PRO A 133 -12.66 -7.72 -0.21
N GLN A 134 -12.87 -6.46 0.16
CA GLN A 134 -13.87 -6.05 1.16
C GLN A 134 -14.63 -4.81 0.70
N PRO A 135 -15.97 -4.85 0.61
CA PRO A 135 -16.75 -3.65 0.37
C PRO A 135 -16.53 -2.59 1.45
N GLN A 136 -16.44 -1.32 1.05
CA GLN A 136 -16.31 -0.20 1.99
C GLN A 136 -17.53 -0.14 2.93
N GLY A 137 -17.29 0.13 4.21
CA GLY A 137 -18.34 0.15 5.25
C GLY A 137 -18.84 -1.25 5.67
N VAL A 138 -18.26 -2.33 5.15
CA VAL A 138 -18.57 -3.71 5.57
C VAL A 138 -17.38 -4.29 6.33
N LEU A 139 -17.63 -4.84 7.52
CA LEU A 139 -16.63 -5.57 8.30
C LEU A 139 -16.86 -7.07 8.17
N ARG A 140 -15.98 -7.78 7.45
CA ARG A 140 -16.05 -9.23 7.33
C ARG A 140 -15.21 -9.90 8.43
N ALA A 141 -15.78 -10.92 9.07
CA ALA A 141 -15.14 -11.59 10.21
C ALA A 141 -13.84 -12.33 9.83
N ASP A 142 -13.77 -12.86 8.61
CA ASP A 142 -12.60 -13.55 8.07
C ASP A 142 -11.42 -12.58 7.88
N LEU A 143 -11.63 -11.47 7.16
CA LEU A 143 -10.61 -10.47 6.91
C LEU A 143 -10.19 -9.73 8.19
N PHE A 144 -11.13 -9.46 9.10
CA PHE A 144 -10.80 -8.89 10.42
C PHE A 144 -9.84 -9.80 11.21
N SER A 145 -10.16 -11.10 11.28
CA SER A 145 -9.33 -12.06 12.01
C SER A 145 -7.98 -12.25 11.32
N GLN A 146 -7.96 -12.31 9.99
CA GLN A 146 -6.74 -12.43 9.21
C GLN A 146 -5.81 -11.22 9.39
N MET A 147 -6.34 -10.00 9.26
CA MET A 147 -5.56 -8.77 9.51
C MET A 147 -5.01 -8.75 10.93
N ARG A 148 -5.82 -9.12 11.93
CA ARG A 148 -5.37 -9.19 13.33
C ARG A 148 -4.20 -10.17 13.52
N THR A 149 -4.27 -11.35 12.92
CA THR A 149 -3.19 -12.34 12.98
C THR A 149 -1.92 -11.82 12.30
N LEU A 150 -2.05 -11.21 11.11
CA LEU A 150 -0.91 -10.65 10.38
C LEU A 150 -0.26 -9.50 11.15
N VAL A 151 -1.04 -8.60 11.76
CA VAL A 151 -0.51 -7.56 12.66
C VAL A 151 0.27 -8.19 13.81
N GLY A 152 -0.24 -9.26 14.43
CA GLY A 152 0.48 -10.01 15.45
C GLY A 152 1.85 -10.51 14.95
N SER A 153 1.88 -11.17 13.80
CA SER A 153 3.13 -11.65 13.19
C SER A 153 4.10 -10.53 12.79
N ILE A 154 3.60 -9.36 12.37
CA ILE A 154 4.46 -8.20 12.08
C ILE A 154 5.11 -7.69 13.37
N LEU A 155 4.37 -7.61 14.47
CA LEU A 155 4.93 -7.23 15.77
C LEU A 155 5.94 -8.26 16.29
N ASP A 156 5.68 -9.56 16.08
CA ASP A 156 6.64 -10.62 16.40
C ASP A 156 7.93 -10.47 15.59
N PHE A 157 7.84 -10.16 14.29
CA PHE A 157 9.02 -9.89 13.46
C PHE A 157 9.84 -8.70 13.96
N ILE A 158 9.17 -7.59 14.32
CA ILE A 158 9.83 -6.41 14.89
C ILE A 158 10.54 -6.79 16.20
N GLU A 159 9.91 -7.58 17.06
CA GLU A 159 10.53 -8.04 18.30
C GLU A 159 11.74 -8.95 18.05
N LEU A 160 11.66 -9.89 17.09
CA LEU A 160 12.80 -10.71 16.70
C LEU A 160 13.97 -9.86 16.20
N PHE A 161 13.69 -8.83 15.40
CA PHE A 161 14.69 -7.87 14.96
C PHE A 161 15.32 -7.12 16.14
N ASN A 162 14.51 -6.63 17.08
CA ASN A 162 14.99 -5.95 18.29
C ASN A 162 15.85 -6.85 19.19
N GLN A 163 15.55 -8.15 19.24
CA GLN A 163 16.34 -9.15 19.96
C GLN A 163 17.68 -9.48 19.26
N GLY A 164 17.98 -8.87 18.12
CA GLY A 164 19.20 -9.07 17.37
C GLY A 164 19.21 -10.35 16.54
N MET A 165 18.04 -10.89 16.19
CA MET A 165 17.95 -12.01 15.24
C MET A 165 18.63 -11.62 13.92
N ALA A 166 19.51 -12.50 13.44
CA ALA A 166 20.09 -12.35 12.11
C ALA A 166 19.10 -12.86 11.05
N PHE A 167 18.87 -12.08 10.01
CA PHE A 167 18.04 -12.47 8.87
C PHE A 167 18.93 -12.66 7.63
N PRO A 168 19.14 -13.92 7.17
CA PRO A 168 20.00 -14.21 6.03
C PRO A 168 19.51 -13.59 4.72
N ALA A 169 20.44 -13.28 3.81
CA ALA A 169 20.09 -12.84 2.47
C ALA A 169 19.27 -13.92 1.74
N PHE A 170 18.34 -13.47 0.90
CA PHE A 170 17.46 -14.35 0.13
C PHE A 170 17.07 -13.66 -1.18
N GLU A 171 16.30 -14.36 -2.00
CA GLU A 171 15.67 -13.77 -3.18
C GLU A 171 14.16 -13.98 -3.12
N MET A 172 13.40 -12.98 -3.56
CA MET A 172 11.95 -13.06 -3.66
C MET A 172 11.42 -12.34 -4.89
N ASP A 173 10.18 -12.66 -5.23
CA ASP A 173 9.46 -11.94 -6.27
C ASP A 173 8.67 -10.80 -5.66
N ILE A 174 8.76 -9.63 -6.29
CA ILE A 174 7.97 -8.45 -5.95
C ILE A 174 7.26 -7.92 -7.19
N TYR A 175 6.23 -7.11 -6.97
CA TYR A 175 5.46 -6.45 -8.03
C TYR A 175 5.78 -4.95 -8.00
N ARG A 176 6.52 -4.45 -8.99
CA ARG A 176 6.90 -3.04 -9.07
C ARG A 176 5.95 -2.28 -9.98
N THR A 177 5.42 -1.16 -9.50
CA THR A 177 4.48 -0.32 -10.24
C THR A 177 5.11 0.22 -11.53
N LEU A 178 4.36 0.16 -12.63
CA LEU A 178 4.72 0.72 -13.94
C LEU A 178 3.89 1.96 -14.27
N GLY A 179 2.63 1.99 -13.84
CA GLY A 179 1.68 3.04 -14.20
C GLY A 179 0.26 2.68 -13.81
N SER A 180 -0.68 3.45 -14.34
CA SER A 180 -2.12 3.25 -14.14
C SER A 180 -2.85 3.29 -15.47
N VAL A 181 -3.88 2.45 -15.60
CA VAL A 181 -4.82 2.49 -16.72
C VAL A 181 -6.15 3.04 -16.19
N ASP A 182 -6.68 4.09 -16.81
CA ASP A 182 -8.01 4.64 -16.48
C ASP A 182 -9.13 3.79 -17.10
N PHE A 183 -10.33 3.97 -16.60
CA PHE A 183 -11.54 3.46 -17.20
C PHE A 183 -11.77 4.08 -18.60
N PRO A 184 -12.47 3.36 -19.50
CA PRO A 184 -12.96 3.96 -20.72
C PRO A 184 -14.03 5.02 -20.37
N ARG A 185 -13.88 6.22 -20.95
CA ARG A 185 -14.72 7.38 -20.64
C ARG A 185 -15.25 8.10 -21.87
N THR A 186 -16.32 8.86 -21.68
CA THR A 186 -16.82 9.84 -22.64
C THR A 186 -15.90 11.06 -22.68
N ALA A 187 -16.14 11.97 -23.62
CA ALA A 187 -15.48 13.28 -23.64
C ALA A 187 -15.76 14.13 -22.38
N ASP A 188 -16.88 13.88 -21.71
CA ASP A 188 -17.28 14.57 -20.48
C ASP A 188 -16.70 13.93 -19.21
N GLY A 189 -15.98 12.80 -19.34
CA GLY A 189 -15.33 12.09 -18.23
C GLY A 189 -16.18 11.01 -17.55
N ASP A 190 -17.41 10.77 -18.03
CA ASP A 190 -18.27 9.69 -17.53
C ASP A 190 -17.83 8.33 -18.06
N LEU A 191 -18.11 7.27 -17.31
CA LEU A 191 -17.77 5.90 -17.73
C LEU A 191 -18.53 5.49 -19.00
N THR A 192 -17.85 4.84 -19.93
CA THR A 192 -18.45 4.17 -21.10
C THR A 192 -18.36 2.65 -21.03
N GLY A 193 -17.75 2.14 -19.96
CA GLY A 193 -17.55 0.72 -19.70
C GLY A 193 -16.98 0.51 -18.30
N THR A 194 -16.73 -0.74 -17.98
CA THR A 194 -16.05 -1.14 -16.73
C THR A 194 -15.06 -2.26 -17.02
N VAL A 195 -14.34 -2.71 -15.99
CA VAL A 195 -13.39 -3.81 -16.06
C VAL A 195 -14.05 -5.03 -16.71
N HIS A 196 -13.35 -5.64 -17.66
CA HIS A 196 -13.84 -6.82 -18.37
C HIS A 196 -14.00 -8.00 -17.41
N PRO A 197 -15.03 -8.86 -17.54
CA PRO A 197 -15.21 -10.01 -16.64
C PRO A 197 -14.05 -11.02 -16.58
N GLN A 198 -13.19 -11.06 -17.59
CA GLN A 198 -11.97 -11.91 -17.59
C GLN A 198 -10.78 -11.26 -16.88
N LEU A 199 -10.85 -9.96 -16.59
CA LEU A 199 -9.84 -9.24 -15.81
C LEU A 199 -10.30 -9.02 -14.36
N GLN A 200 -11.61 -8.88 -14.14
CA GLN A 200 -12.20 -8.70 -12.82
C GLN A 200 -11.73 -9.79 -11.86
N ASP A 201 -11.31 -9.39 -10.66
CA ASP A 201 -10.84 -10.25 -9.58
C ASP A 201 -9.52 -11.02 -9.86
N HIS A 202 -8.82 -10.74 -10.95
CA HIS A 202 -7.56 -11.40 -11.33
C HIS A 202 -6.31 -10.57 -10.97
N ASP A 203 -6.33 -9.90 -9.81
CA ASP A 203 -5.17 -9.15 -9.29
C ASP A 203 -3.94 -10.05 -9.19
N PHE A 204 -2.79 -9.52 -9.60
CA PHE A 204 -1.49 -10.20 -9.67
C PHE A 204 -1.41 -11.39 -10.64
N GLU A 205 -2.42 -11.64 -11.46
CA GLU A 205 -2.35 -12.59 -12.57
C GLU A 205 -1.75 -11.94 -13.83
N PRO A 206 -1.07 -12.71 -14.71
CA PRO A 206 -0.46 -12.14 -15.90
C PRO A 206 -1.50 -11.70 -16.93
N LEU A 207 -1.46 -10.42 -17.30
CA LEU A 207 -2.21 -9.82 -18.41
C LEU A 207 -1.31 -9.70 -19.65
N ARG A 208 -1.74 -10.27 -20.77
CA ARG A 208 -0.98 -10.30 -22.04
C ARG A 208 -1.54 -9.31 -23.06
N PRO A 209 -0.69 -8.79 -23.96
CA PRO A 209 -1.16 -8.00 -25.10
C PRO A 209 -2.26 -8.71 -25.88
N GLY A 210 -3.36 -8.01 -26.16
CA GLY A 210 -4.54 -8.53 -26.86
C GLY A 210 -5.59 -9.21 -25.98
N GLU A 211 -5.35 -9.40 -24.67
CA GLU A 211 -6.39 -9.88 -23.73
C GLU A 211 -7.40 -8.75 -23.40
N PRO A 212 -8.68 -9.05 -23.17
CA PRO A 212 -9.71 -8.05 -22.93
C PRO A 212 -9.63 -7.46 -21.52
N ILE A 213 -9.60 -6.12 -21.43
CA ILE A 213 -9.43 -5.37 -20.17
C ILE A 213 -10.66 -4.56 -19.78
N PHE A 214 -11.47 -4.11 -20.76
CA PHE A 214 -12.74 -3.45 -20.47
C PHE A 214 -13.89 -4.01 -21.31
N LYS A 215 -15.08 -4.02 -20.72
CA LYS A 215 -16.36 -4.23 -21.40
C LYS A 215 -17.07 -2.88 -21.49
N LEU A 216 -17.26 -2.38 -22.71
CA LEU A 216 -18.05 -1.16 -22.94
C LEU A 216 -19.54 -1.45 -22.76
N PHE A 217 -20.31 -0.42 -22.38
CA PHE A 217 -21.76 -0.50 -22.30
C PHE A 217 -22.42 -0.76 -23.67
N SER A 218 -21.70 -0.44 -24.76
CA SER A 218 -22.07 -0.82 -26.14
C SER A 218 -21.97 -2.33 -26.40
N GLY A 219 -21.29 -3.09 -25.53
CA GLY A 219 -21.01 -4.52 -25.67
C GLY A 219 -19.63 -4.85 -26.22
N GLU A 220 -18.92 -3.86 -26.78
CA GLU A 220 -17.57 -4.01 -27.34
C GLU A 220 -16.52 -4.30 -26.27
N ASP A 221 -15.48 -5.05 -26.65
CA ASP A 221 -14.30 -5.32 -25.83
C ASP A 221 -13.18 -4.35 -26.15
N VAL A 222 -12.57 -3.79 -25.11
CA VAL A 222 -11.30 -3.07 -25.21
C VAL A 222 -10.19 -4.00 -24.79
N LEU A 223 -9.18 -4.14 -25.65
CA LEU A 223 -8.06 -5.05 -25.43
C LEU A 223 -6.86 -4.32 -24.83
N TYR A 224 -6.00 -5.06 -24.15
CA TYR A 224 -4.73 -4.54 -23.66
C TYR A 224 -3.77 -4.29 -24.82
N GLU A 225 -3.40 -3.03 -25.04
CA GLU A 225 -2.49 -2.60 -26.12
C GLU A 225 -1.02 -2.48 -25.68
N GLY A 226 -0.67 -2.94 -24.48
CA GLY A 226 0.71 -2.94 -24.01
C GLY A 226 1.63 -3.83 -24.85
N ASN A 227 2.95 -3.64 -24.71
CA ASN A 227 3.96 -4.37 -25.49
C ASN A 227 4.52 -5.61 -24.79
N SER A 228 4.16 -5.84 -23.53
CA SER A 228 4.70 -6.90 -22.68
C SER A 228 3.64 -7.43 -21.72
N ILE A 229 3.92 -8.56 -21.09
CA ILE A 229 3.07 -9.06 -20.00
C ILE A 229 3.23 -8.14 -18.79
N VAL A 230 2.11 -7.75 -18.19
CA VAL A 230 2.05 -7.03 -16.91
C VAL A 230 1.21 -7.80 -15.91
N TYR A 231 1.20 -7.34 -14.66
CA TYR A 231 0.43 -7.92 -13.56
C TYR A 231 -0.46 -6.83 -12.97
N PRO A 232 -1.74 -6.76 -13.35
CA PRO A 232 -2.67 -5.75 -12.86
C PRO A 232 -2.90 -5.87 -11.36
N VAL A 233 -3.00 -4.75 -10.66
CA VAL A 233 -3.23 -4.67 -9.20
C VAL A 233 -4.25 -3.57 -8.90
N PHE A 234 -5.03 -3.73 -7.83
CA PHE A 234 -6.14 -2.84 -7.46
C PHE A 234 -7.18 -2.75 -8.56
N ILE A 235 -7.48 -3.90 -9.18
CA ILE A 235 -8.47 -3.99 -10.24
C ILE A 235 -9.83 -3.59 -9.67
N ASN A 236 -10.40 -2.53 -10.23
CA ASN A 236 -11.73 -2.04 -9.91
C ASN A 236 -11.89 -1.54 -8.45
N GLU A 237 -10.87 -0.90 -7.89
CA GLU A 237 -10.96 -0.28 -6.57
C GLU A 237 -11.97 0.90 -6.57
N ALA A 238 -12.99 0.82 -5.71
CA ALA A 238 -14.04 1.83 -5.63
C ALA A 238 -13.51 3.25 -5.38
N ALA A 239 -12.49 3.41 -4.53
CA ALA A 239 -11.89 4.71 -4.25
C ALA A 239 -11.07 5.29 -5.41
N TYR A 240 -10.80 4.52 -6.46
CA TYR A 240 -9.90 4.89 -7.55
C TYR A 240 -10.62 5.39 -8.81
N TYR A 241 -11.95 5.27 -8.84
CA TYR A 241 -12.79 5.84 -9.90
C TYR A 241 -12.59 7.35 -10.07
N GLU A 242 -12.55 8.10 -8.96
CA GLU A 242 -12.27 9.55 -8.95
C GLU A 242 -10.81 9.90 -9.27
N LYS A 243 -9.92 8.90 -9.14
CA LYS A 243 -8.48 9.05 -9.37
C LYS A 243 -8.10 8.67 -10.79
N ASN A 244 -9.08 8.31 -11.62
CA ASN A 244 -8.89 7.85 -12.99
C ASN A 244 -7.97 6.62 -13.08
N VAL A 245 -8.19 5.66 -12.19
CA VAL A 245 -7.44 4.40 -12.14
C VAL A 245 -8.41 3.23 -12.07
N ALA A 246 -8.50 2.45 -13.14
CA ALA A 246 -9.20 1.18 -13.16
C ALA A 246 -8.35 0.04 -12.60
N PHE A 247 -7.04 0.08 -12.88
CA PHE A 247 -6.04 -0.79 -12.28
C PHE A 247 -4.65 -0.16 -12.42
N LEU A 248 -3.74 -0.60 -11.56
CA LEU A 248 -2.31 -0.30 -11.67
C LEU A 248 -1.61 -1.41 -12.44
N GLU A 249 -0.71 -1.03 -13.34
CA GLU A 249 0.17 -1.98 -14.01
C GLU A 249 1.41 -2.22 -13.15
N SER A 250 1.85 -3.46 -13.07
CA SER A 250 3.10 -3.81 -12.42
C SER A 250 3.91 -4.84 -13.22
N GLU A 251 5.21 -4.81 -13.03
CA GLU A 251 6.10 -5.89 -13.45
C GLU A 251 6.44 -6.79 -12.26
N ARG A 252 6.50 -8.10 -12.52
CA ARG A 252 7.01 -9.07 -11.55
C ARG A 252 8.51 -9.22 -11.74
N ILE A 253 9.29 -8.86 -10.72
CA ILE A 253 10.74 -8.95 -10.74
C ILE A 253 11.26 -9.79 -9.58
N ARG A 254 12.32 -10.55 -9.85
CA ARG A 254 13.10 -11.28 -8.84
C ARG A 254 14.14 -10.32 -8.28
N VAL A 255 14.13 -10.09 -6.97
CA VAL A 255 15.11 -9.21 -6.30
C VAL A 255 15.95 -9.99 -5.29
N SER A 256 17.23 -9.67 -5.23
CA SER A 256 18.12 -10.14 -4.17
C SER A 256 18.04 -9.20 -2.96
N VAL A 257 17.71 -9.76 -1.80
CA VAL A 257 17.51 -9.01 -0.56
C VAL A 257 18.74 -9.22 0.32
N PRO A 258 19.46 -8.15 0.71
CA PRO A 258 20.65 -8.29 1.54
C PRO A 258 20.29 -8.80 2.93
N ALA A 259 21.25 -9.44 3.60
CA ALA A 259 21.07 -9.89 4.97
C ALA A 259 20.89 -8.69 5.92
N LEU A 260 20.08 -8.87 6.97
CA LEU A 260 20.10 -8.00 8.15
C LEU A 260 20.94 -8.71 9.21
N PRO A 261 22.17 -8.25 9.49
CA PRO A 261 23.04 -8.90 10.46
C PRO A 261 22.45 -8.76 11.86
N GLY A 262 22.65 -9.78 12.70
CA GLY A 262 22.30 -9.68 14.10
C GLY A 262 23.10 -8.56 14.77
N LEU A 263 22.48 -7.86 15.73
CA LEU A 263 23.18 -6.86 16.51
C LEU A 263 24.28 -7.57 17.32
N THR A 264 25.56 -7.29 17.01
CA THR A 264 26.65 -7.70 17.87
C THR A 264 26.45 -7.01 19.22
N SER A 265 26.37 -7.75 20.31
CA SER A 265 26.44 -7.17 21.65
C SER A 265 27.69 -6.29 21.69
N SER A 266 27.53 -4.97 21.69
CA SER A 266 28.63 -4.09 22.03
C SER A 266 29.01 -4.50 23.45
N SER A 267 30.17 -5.13 23.60
CA SER A 267 30.77 -5.31 24.90
C SER A 267 30.87 -3.91 25.49
N THR A 268 30.04 -3.65 26.50
CA THR A 268 30.20 -2.56 27.44
C THR A 268 31.59 -2.72 28.03
N LEU A 269 32.58 -2.11 27.39
CA LEU A 269 33.84 -1.79 28.01
C LEU A 269 33.52 -0.68 29.02
N VAL A 270 33.34 -1.11 30.26
CA VAL A 270 33.42 -0.27 31.46
C VAL A 270 34.22 -1.07 32.48
N PRO A 271 35.11 -0.46 33.29
CA PRO A 271 35.34 0.98 33.46
C PRO A 271 36.66 1.50 32.89
#